data_AF-A0A7X7L022-F1
#
_entry.id   AF-A0A7X7L022-F1
#
_cell.length_a   1.000
_cell.length_b   1.000
_cell.length_c   1.000
_cell.angle_alpha   90.00
_cell.angle_beta   90.00
_cell.angle_gamma   90.00
#
_symmetry.space_group_name_H-M   'P 1'
#
loop_
_entity.id
_entity.type
_entity.pdbx_description
1 polymer ?
#
loop_
_entity_poly.entity_id
_entity_poly.type
_entity_poly.pdbx_seq_one_letter_code
_entity_poly.pdbx_strand_id
1 'polypeptide(L)' 'MAITIGSNISSLRTQRALGQSGSSLSRTFERLSSGQRINKASDDSAGLSIVS' A
#
# COMPACT_ATOMS: atom_id res chain seq x y z
N MET A 1 11.52 -26.94 -4.94
CA MET A 1 11.92 -25.52 -4.79
C MET A 1 13.35 -25.39 -5.24
N ALA A 2 13.59 -24.81 -6.42
CA ALA A 2 14.95 -24.60 -6.92
C ALA A 2 15.52 -23.33 -6.27
N ILE A 3 16.68 -23.45 -5.61
CA ILE A 3 17.50 -22.30 -5.24
C ILE A 3 18.13 -21.79 -6.55
N THR A 4 17.67 -20.64 -7.03
CA THR A 4 18.33 -19.93 -8.12
C THR A 4 19.54 -19.22 -7.51
N ILE A 5 20.73 -19.80 -7.68
CA ILE A 5 22.01 -19.19 -7.26
C ILE A 5 22.11 -17.82 -7.96
N GLY A 6 22.06 -16.73 -7.19
CA GLY A 6 22.12 -15.35 -7.70
C GLY A 6 20.85 -14.51 -7.55
N SER A 7 19.70 -15.10 -7.20
CA SER A 7 18.47 -14.33 -6.89
C SER A 7 17.86 -14.83 -5.58
N ASN A 8 18.00 -14.05 -4.51
CA ASN A 8 17.40 -14.36 -3.22
C ASN A 8 15.90 -14.01 -3.27
N ILE A 9 15.07 -14.97 -3.67
CA ILE A 9 13.61 -14.82 -3.76
C ILE A 9 12.99 -14.42 -2.41
N SER A 10 13.58 -14.85 -1.28
CA SER A 10 13.15 -14.43 0.05
C SER A 10 13.41 -12.94 0.28
N SER A 11 14.62 -12.45 -0.02
CA SER A 11 14.95 -11.02 0.05
C SER A 11 14.09 -10.19 -0.90
N LEU A 12 13.86 -10.65 -2.13
CA LEU A 12 12.99 -9.98 -3.11
C LEU A 12 11.53 -9.93 -2.63
N ARG A 13 11.03 -10.99 -2.00
CA ARG A 13 9.70 -11.02 -1.39
C ARG A 13 9.63 -10.04 -0.21
N THR A 14 10.63 -10.03 0.66
CA THR A 14 10.71 -9.09 1.79
C THR A 14 10.79 -7.64 1.31
N GLN A 15 11.57 -7.34 0.27
CA GLN A 15 11.64 -5.99 -0.32
C GLN A 15 10.30 -5.55 -0.91
N ARG A 16 9.58 -6.42 -1.62
CA ARG A 16 8.22 -6.12 -2.11
C ARG A 16 7.23 -5.91 -0.97
N ALA A 17 7.26 -6.78 0.04
CA ALA A 17 6.43 -6.64 1.23
C ALA A 17 6.75 -5.35 2.00
N LEU A 18 8.02 -4.97 2.10
CA LEU A 18 8.45 -3.72 2.72
C LEU A 18 7.94 -2.50 1.95
N GLY A 19 8.03 -2.51 0.61
CA GLY A 19 7.46 -1.45 -0.22
C GLY A 19 5.95 -1.30 -0.04
N GLN A 20 5.24 -2.43 0.03
CA GLN A 20 3.79 -2.44 0.28
C GLN A 20 3.46 -1.91 1.69
N SER A 21 4.17 -2.37 2.73
CA SER A 21 4.01 -1.87 4.10
C SER A 21 4.33 -0.38 4.21
N GLY A 22 5.33 0.12 3.49
CA GLY A 22 5.67 1.54 3.44
C GLY A 22 4.55 2.38 2.82
N SER A 23 3.93 1.89 1.74
CA SER A 23 2.78 2.56 1.12
C SER A 23 1.54 2.57 2.03
N SER A 24 1.29 1.46 2.74
CA SER A 24 0.20 1.37 3.71
C SER A 24 0.44 2.30 4.90
N LEU A 25 1.68 2.39 5.39
CA LEU A 25 2.06 3.27 6.48
C LEU A 25 1.88 4.74 6.10
N SER A 26 2.32 5.13 4.90
CA SER A 26 2.11 6.47 4.35
C SER A 26 0.62 6.83 4.28
N ARG A 27 -0.22 5.88 3.86
CA ARG A 27 -1.68 6.06 3.84
C ARG A 27 -2.29 6.19 5.23
N THR A 28 -1.79 5.42 6.21
CA THR A 28 -2.21 5.56 7.61
C THR A 28 -1.82 6.93 8.16
N PHE A 29 -0.63 7.44 7.85
CA PHE A 29 -0.21 8.78 8.23
C PHE A 29 -1.05 9.88 7.56
N GLU A 30 -1.39 9.73 6.28
CA GLU A 30 -2.28 10.64 5.56
C GLU A 30 -3.68 10.73 6.21
N ARG A 31 -4.23 9.58 6.62
CA ARG A 31 -5.52 9.50 7.33
C ARG A 31 -5.44 10.06 8.76
N LEU A 32 -4.33 9.82 9.46
CA LEU A 32 -4.11 10.36 10.80
C LEU A 32 -3.98 11.88 10.78
N SER A 33 -3.21 12.42 9.82
CA SER A 33 -2.99 13.86 9.66
C SER A 33 -4.27 14.61 9.24
N SER A 34 -5.09 14.01 8.40
CA SER A 34 -6.35 14.62 7.93
C SER A 34 -7.54 14.40 8.85
N GLY A 35 -7.47 13.42 9.76
CA GLY A 35 -8.61 12.99 10.57
C GLY A 35 -9.75 12.33 9.78
N GLN A 36 -9.63 12.20 8.45
CA GLN A 36 -10.65 11.64 7.58
C GLN A 36 -10.29 10.23 7.11
N ARG A 37 -11.25 9.31 7.23
CA ARG A 37 -11.07 7.91 6.81
C ARG A 37 -10.91 7.74 5.30
N ILE A 38 -11.25 8.72 4.46
CA ILE A 38 -11.16 8.61 3.00
C ILE A 38 -10.57 9.92 2.50
N ASN A 39 -9.31 9.89 2.06
CA ASN A 39 -8.55 11.10 1.72
C ASN A 39 -8.04 11.13 0.28
N LYS A 40 -8.20 10.03 -0.45
CA LYS A 40 -7.83 9.93 -1.87
C LYS A 40 -9.06 9.50 -2.66
N ALA A 41 -9.57 10.43 -3.49
CA ALA A 41 -10.56 10.16 -4.54
C ALA A 41 -10.07 9.11 -5.56
N SER A 42 -8.79 8.73 -5.51
CA SER A 42 -8.17 7.73 -6.38
C SER A 42 -8.51 6.29 -6.00
N ASP A 43 -8.83 6.00 -4.74
CA ASP A 43 -9.16 4.62 -4.30
C ASP A 43 -10.66 4.32 -4.36
N ASP A 44 -11.51 5.31 -4.64
CA ASP A 44 -12.96 5.13 -4.58
C ASP A 44 -13.70 6.07 -5.55
N SER A 45 -13.53 5.82 -6.86
CA SER A 45 -14.39 6.44 -7.88
C SER A 45 -15.86 6.06 -7.72
N ALA A 46 -16.18 5.02 -6.95
CA ALA A 46 -17.55 4.57 -6.65
C ALA A 46 -18.13 5.22 -5.37
N GLY A 47 -17.31 5.48 -4.35
CA GLY A 47 -17.74 6.08 -3.07
C GLY A 47 -18.02 7.58 -3.14
N LEU A 48 -17.38 8.31 -4.07
CA LEU A 48 -17.66 9.74 -4.27
C LEU A 48 -19.02 10.00 -4.94
N SER A 49 -19.54 9.03 -5.72
CA SER A 49 -20.87 9.14 -6.38
C SER A 49 -22.03 9.00 -5.41
N ILE A 50 -21.81 8.44 -4.22
CA ILE A 50 -22.83 8.28 -3.18
C ILE A 50 -22.90 9.54 -2.29
N VAL A 51 -21.86 10.39 -2.32
CA VAL A 51 -21.83 11.69 -1.65
C VAL A 51 -22.03 12.79 -2.69
N SER A 52 -23.16 12.71 -3.41
CA SER A 52 -23.74 13.81 -4.18
C SER A 52 -25.23 13.88 -3.93
#